data_AF-A0A2X3LV69-F1
#
_entry.id   AF-A0A2X3LV69-F1
#
_cell.length_a   1.000
_cell.length_b   1.000
_cell.length_c   1.000
_cell.angle_alpha   90.00
_cell.angle_beta   90.00
_cell.angle_gamma   90.00
#
_symmetry.space_group_name_H-M   'P 1'
#
loop_
_entity.id
_entity.type
_entity.pdbx_description
1 polymer ?
#
loop_
_entity_poly.entity_id
_entity_poly.type
_entity_poly.pdbx_seq_one_letter_code
_entity_poly.pdbx_strand_id
1 'polypeptide(L)'
;MQERWGPVNQADGFAVTVLSGTYGDISTFGVSRNDHLISCMGIAGAPEPSYLYAATLCAVASQALSIDPARPLQTLTLPGRMPPAVGDRFTWSERNALLFDGISTFNVNDGGEMQIERMITMYRTNKYGDSDPSYLNVNTIATLSYLRYSLRTRITQKFPNYKLASDGTRFATGQAVVTPSVIKTELLALFEEWGKRRTGRGFRHVQRGAVCGT
;
A
#
# COMPACT_ATOMS: atom_id res chain seq x y z
N MET A 1 -12.43 -6.70 -7.53
CA MET A 1 -11.38 -6.27 -6.57
C MET A 1 -11.95 -5.49 -5.40
N GLN A 2 -12.83 -4.50 -5.67
CA GLN A 2 -13.49 -3.70 -4.63
C GLN A 2 -14.27 -4.55 -3.60
N GLU A 3 -15.00 -5.57 -4.04
CA GLU A 3 -15.69 -6.51 -3.13
C GLU A 3 -14.75 -7.28 -2.20
N ARG A 4 -13.51 -7.58 -2.64
CA ARG A 4 -12.52 -8.28 -1.82
C ARG A 4 -11.92 -7.37 -0.75
N TRP A 5 -11.59 -6.13 -1.12
CA TRP A 5 -11.06 -5.11 -0.21
C TRP A 5 -12.14 -4.55 0.74
N GLY A 6 -13.41 -4.75 0.41
CA GLY A 6 -14.55 -4.30 1.18
C GLY A 6 -14.56 -4.80 2.63
N PRO A 7 -15.40 -4.16 3.48
CA PRO A 7 -15.40 -4.41 4.93
C PRO A 7 -15.78 -5.83 5.32
N VAL A 8 -16.47 -6.57 4.43
CA VAL A 8 -16.93 -7.94 4.66
C VAL A 8 -15.81 -8.96 4.43
N ASN A 9 -15.19 -8.93 3.25
CA ASN A 9 -14.16 -9.91 2.88
C ASN A 9 -12.80 -9.58 3.49
N GLN A 10 -12.45 -8.29 3.59
CA GLN A 10 -11.18 -7.81 4.16
C GLN A 10 -9.95 -8.51 3.56
N ALA A 11 -10.04 -8.91 2.30
CA ALA A 11 -8.98 -9.57 1.57
C ALA A 11 -8.23 -8.49 0.78
N ASP A 12 -7.28 -7.86 1.46
CA ASP A 12 -6.54 -6.72 0.95
C ASP A 12 -5.63 -7.09 -0.23
N GLY A 13 -5.45 -6.13 -1.13
CA GLY A 13 -4.60 -6.24 -2.31
C GLY A 13 -4.83 -5.08 -3.27
N PHE A 14 -3.84 -4.79 -4.10
CA PHE A 14 -3.93 -3.82 -5.19
C PHE A 14 -3.34 -4.43 -6.46
N ALA A 15 -3.80 -3.97 -7.62
CA ALA A 15 -3.35 -4.45 -8.91
C ALA A 15 -2.40 -3.43 -9.55
N VAL A 16 -1.41 -3.94 -10.26
CA VAL A 16 -0.44 -3.15 -11.01
C VAL A 16 -0.61 -3.48 -12.48
N THR A 17 -0.72 -2.43 -13.29
CA THR A 17 -0.87 -2.51 -14.74
C THR A 17 0.10 -1.54 -15.39
N VAL A 18 0.42 -1.78 -16.66
CA VAL A 18 1.26 -0.91 -17.47
C VAL A 18 0.59 -0.73 -18.80
N LEU A 19 0.52 0.51 -19.27
CA LEU A 19 0.03 0.85 -20.59
C LEU A 19 1.18 1.46 -21.40
N SER A 20 1.41 0.89 -22.58
CA SER A 20 2.34 1.43 -23.56
C SER A 20 1.57 2.08 -24.69
N GLY A 21 1.97 3.29 -25.10
CA GLY A 21 1.29 4.03 -26.17
C GLY A 21 1.81 5.45 -26.31
N THR A 22 1.07 6.26 -27.05
CA THR A 22 1.33 7.71 -27.13
C THR A 22 0.84 8.42 -25.86
N TYR A 23 1.32 9.63 -25.61
CA TYR A 23 0.83 10.45 -24.49
C TYR A 23 -0.70 10.60 -24.50
N GLY A 24 -1.27 10.88 -25.67
CA GLY A 24 -2.72 11.07 -25.84
C GLY A 24 -3.54 9.82 -25.52
N ASP A 25 -3.07 8.65 -25.95
CA ASP A 25 -3.76 7.38 -25.68
C ASP A 25 -3.74 7.05 -24.18
N ILE A 26 -2.58 7.25 -23.53
CA ILE A 26 -2.41 6.97 -22.11
C ILE A 26 -3.21 7.93 -21.25
N SER A 27 -3.21 9.23 -21.57
CA SER A 27 -4.02 10.24 -20.89
C SER A 27 -5.52 9.91 -21.03
N THR A 28 -5.99 9.61 -22.24
CA THR A 28 -7.38 9.21 -22.50
C THR A 28 -7.77 7.98 -21.68
N PHE A 29 -6.90 6.97 -21.60
CA PHE A 29 -7.13 5.79 -20.78
C PHE A 29 -7.20 6.14 -19.28
N GLY A 30 -6.29 6.96 -18.77
CA GLY A 30 -6.28 7.41 -17.38
C GLY A 30 -7.58 8.11 -16.99
N VAL A 31 -8.03 9.04 -17.84
CA VAL A 31 -9.26 9.80 -17.60
C VAL A 31 -10.53 8.94 -17.68
N SER A 32 -10.50 7.85 -18.47
CA SER A 32 -11.65 6.94 -18.60
C SER A 32 -11.91 6.07 -17.36
N ARG A 33 -10.99 6.04 -16.39
CA ARG A 33 -11.09 5.20 -15.18
C ARG A 33 -10.91 6.02 -13.90
N ASN A 34 -11.35 5.44 -12.79
CA ASN A 34 -11.24 6.04 -11.46
C ASN A 34 -11.22 4.93 -10.39
N ASP A 35 -10.10 4.22 -10.29
CA ASP A 35 -9.95 3.05 -9.40
C ASP A 35 -8.89 3.28 -8.31
N HIS A 36 -9.29 3.12 -7.04
CA HIS A 36 -8.40 3.27 -5.89
C HIS A 36 -7.54 2.04 -5.57
N LEU A 37 -7.82 0.89 -6.20
CA LEU A 37 -7.08 -0.37 -5.98
C LEU A 37 -6.20 -0.77 -7.16
N ILE A 38 -6.15 0.05 -8.21
CA ILE A 38 -5.38 -0.23 -9.42
C ILE A 38 -4.40 0.92 -9.62
N SER A 39 -3.14 0.56 -9.86
CA SER A 39 -2.10 1.47 -10.31
C SER A 39 -1.76 1.13 -11.76
N CYS A 40 -1.74 2.13 -12.63
CA CYS A 40 -1.34 1.98 -14.03
C CYS A 40 -0.11 2.85 -14.28
N MET A 41 0.97 2.28 -14.79
CA MET A 41 2.15 3.05 -15.21
C MET A 41 2.13 3.28 -16.72
N GLY A 42 2.34 4.53 -17.13
CA GLY A 42 2.42 4.91 -18.53
C GLY A 42 3.84 4.82 -19.07
N ILE A 43 4.03 4.14 -20.21
CA ILE A 43 5.30 4.05 -20.91
C ILE A 43 5.14 4.53 -22.34
N ALA A 44 5.97 5.48 -22.75
CA ALA A 44 6.02 5.92 -24.13
C ALA A 44 6.70 4.84 -24.98
N GLY A 45 5.97 4.20 -25.91
CA GLY A 45 6.52 3.24 -26.86
C GLY A 45 7.47 2.20 -26.25
N ALA A 46 6.96 1.34 -25.36
CA ALA A 46 7.77 0.37 -24.63
C ALA A 46 8.51 -0.60 -25.58
N PRO A 47 9.85 -0.78 -25.42
CA PRO A 47 10.62 -1.71 -26.25
C PRO A 47 10.34 -3.19 -25.92
N GLU A 48 9.84 -3.46 -24.72
CA GLU A 48 9.43 -4.80 -24.28
C GLU A 48 7.90 -4.88 -24.11
N PRO A 49 7.31 -6.08 -24.08
CA PRO A 49 5.89 -6.23 -23.78
C PRO A 49 5.49 -5.66 -22.40
N SER A 50 4.35 -4.94 -22.35
CA SER A 50 3.89 -4.23 -21.13
C SER A 50 3.73 -5.13 -19.90
N TYR A 51 3.43 -6.42 -20.07
CA TYR A 51 3.29 -7.36 -18.95
C TYR A 51 4.61 -7.59 -18.20
N LEU A 52 5.78 -7.45 -18.86
CA LEU A 52 7.09 -7.60 -18.21
C LEU A 52 7.34 -6.43 -17.26
N TYR A 53 7.01 -5.21 -17.68
CA TYR A 53 7.08 -4.02 -16.83
C TYR A 53 6.10 -4.13 -15.67
N ALA A 54 4.86 -4.56 -15.92
CA ALA A 54 3.86 -4.73 -14.88
C ALA A 54 4.30 -5.74 -13.82
N ALA A 55 4.86 -6.88 -14.25
CA ALA A 55 5.39 -7.91 -13.36
C ALA A 55 6.56 -7.39 -12.51
N THR A 56 7.55 -6.72 -13.12
CA THR A 56 8.69 -6.14 -12.39
C THR A 56 8.23 -5.04 -11.43
N LEU A 57 7.38 -4.13 -11.87
CA LEU A 57 6.83 -3.05 -11.04
C LEU A 57 6.07 -3.63 -9.84
N CYS A 58 5.24 -4.65 -10.06
CA CYS A 58 4.52 -5.34 -8.99
C CYS A 58 5.50 -6.02 -8.01
N ALA A 59 6.54 -6.69 -8.51
CA ALA A 59 7.53 -7.35 -7.66
C ALA A 59 8.29 -6.33 -6.77
N VAL A 60 8.80 -5.25 -7.36
CA VAL A 60 9.53 -4.20 -6.66
C VAL A 60 8.63 -3.48 -5.64
N ALA A 61 7.43 -3.10 -6.06
CA ALA A 61 6.47 -2.44 -5.16
C ALA A 61 6.06 -3.36 -4.01
N SER A 62 5.75 -4.63 -4.28
CA SER A 62 5.33 -5.58 -3.23
C SER A 62 6.43 -5.82 -2.19
N GLN A 63 7.69 -5.93 -2.61
CA GLN A 63 8.82 -6.08 -1.69
C GLN A 63 8.97 -4.85 -0.79
N ALA A 64 8.99 -3.66 -1.37
CA ALA A 64 9.16 -2.42 -0.61
C ALA A 64 7.99 -2.16 0.37
N LEU A 65 6.75 -2.37 -0.10
CA LEU A 65 5.55 -2.19 0.73
C LEU A 65 5.44 -3.23 1.85
N SER A 66 5.98 -4.44 1.67
CA SER A 66 6.01 -5.47 2.71
C SER A 66 7.00 -5.14 3.84
N ILE A 67 8.08 -4.43 3.52
CA ILE A 67 9.05 -3.95 4.52
C ILE A 67 8.45 -2.81 5.33
N ASP A 68 7.94 -1.79 4.63
CA ASP A 68 7.31 -0.62 5.26
C ASP A 68 6.30 0.01 4.28
N PRO A 69 4.99 -0.13 4.51
CA PRO A 69 3.97 0.38 3.59
C PRO A 69 3.94 1.90 3.53
N ALA A 70 4.52 2.61 4.50
CA ALA A 70 4.56 4.07 4.54
C ALA A 70 5.79 4.65 3.82
N ARG A 71 6.78 3.84 3.43
CA ARG A 71 7.97 4.33 2.72
C ARG A 71 7.66 4.66 1.26
N PRO A 72 8.04 5.86 0.76
CA PRO A 72 7.87 6.20 -0.64
C PRO A 72 8.54 5.15 -1.54
N LEU A 73 7.83 4.76 -2.60
CA LEU A 73 8.35 3.84 -3.63
C LEU A 73 9.23 4.54 -4.68
N GLN A 74 9.50 5.84 -4.48
CA GLN A 74 10.29 6.65 -5.39
C GLN A 74 11.72 6.12 -5.45
N THR A 75 12.38 6.31 -6.59
CA THR A 75 13.78 5.94 -6.88
C THR A 75 14.10 4.45 -6.84
N LEU A 76 13.12 3.58 -6.59
CA LEU A 76 13.29 2.14 -6.71
C LEU A 76 13.49 1.76 -8.18
N THR A 77 14.58 1.04 -8.46
CA THR A 77 14.91 0.57 -9.79
C THR A 77 14.00 -0.57 -10.24
N LEU A 78 13.73 -0.64 -11.54
CA LEU A 78 13.02 -1.74 -12.20
C LEU A 78 14.07 -2.64 -12.87
N PRO A 79 14.60 -3.66 -12.17
CA PRO A 79 15.72 -4.45 -12.67
C PRO A 79 15.36 -5.21 -13.94
N GLY A 80 16.30 -5.22 -14.88
CA GLY A 80 16.18 -5.97 -16.15
C GLY A 80 15.12 -5.42 -17.11
N ARG A 81 14.62 -4.20 -16.89
CA ARG A 81 13.69 -3.50 -17.78
C ARG A 81 14.39 -2.41 -18.56
N MET A 82 14.18 -2.39 -19.86
CA MET A 82 14.80 -1.39 -20.75
C MET A 82 13.93 -0.13 -20.83
N PRO A 83 14.51 1.08 -20.65
CA PRO A 83 13.79 2.32 -20.88
C PRO A 83 13.51 2.53 -22.38
N PRO A 84 12.48 3.31 -22.73
CA PRO A 84 12.30 3.80 -24.10
C PRO A 84 13.51 4.59 -24.58
N ALA A 85 13.64 4.71 -25.91
CA ALA A 85 14.67 5.54 -26.53
C ALA A 85 14.55 6.99 -26.03
N VAL A 86 15.68 7.69 -25.90
CA VAL A 86 15.72 9.03 -25.26
C VAL A 86 14.76 10.02 -25.93
N GLY A 87 14.62 9.97 -27.26
CA GLY A 87 13.72 10.84 -28.02
C GLY A 87 12.23 10.53 -27.84
N ASP A 88 11.88 9.31 -27.43
CA ASP A 88 10.49 8.88 -27.26
C ASP A 88 10.01 9.04 -25.80
N ARG A 89 10.92 9.31 -24.86
CA ARG A 89 10.57 9.46 -23.43
C ARG A 89 9.68 10.68 -23.22
N PHE A 90 8.67 10.52 -22.37
CA PHE A 90 7.84 11.64 -21.94
C PHE A 90 8.67 12.73 -21.29
N THR A 91 8.39 13.97 -21.69
CA THR A 91 8.93 15.18 -21.07
C THR A 91 8.43 15.31 -19.63
N TRP A 92 9.09 16.15 -18.84
CA TRP A 92 8.68 16.40 -17.46
C TRP A 92 7.23 16.93 -17.38
N SER A 93 6.83 17.81 -18.31
CA SER A 93 5.48 18.37 -18.37
C SER A 93 4.43 17.29 -18.64
N GLU A 94 4.67 16.40 -19.60
CA GLU A 94 3.78 15.28 -19.91
C GLU A 94 3.65 14.31 -18.75
N ARG A 95 4.76 13.96 -18.09
CA ARG A 95 4.72 13.10 -16.90
C ARG A 95 3.94 13.74 -15.76
N ASN A 96 4.13 15.03 -15.50
CA ASN A 96 3.36 15.75 -14.49
C ASN A 96 1.85 15.74 -14.83
N ALA A 97 1.49 15.96 -16.09
CA ALA A 97 0.10 15.87 -16.53
C ALA A 97 -0.48 14.46 -16.36
N LEU A 98 0.28 13.41 -16.69
CA LEU A 98 -0.13 12.01 -16.48
C LEU A 98 -0.47 11.69 -15.02
N LEU A 99 0.23 12.31 -14.06
CA LEU A 99 -0.09 12.14 -12.64
C LEU A 99 -1.47 12.69 -12.28
N PHE A 100 -1.89 13.80 -12.90
CA PHE A 100 -3.26 14.33 -12.74
C PHE A 100 -4.29 13.46 -13.46
N ASP A 101 -3.90 12.77 -14.54
CA ASP A 101 -4.72 11.80 -15.25
C ASP A 101 -4.78 10.42 -14.56
N GLY A 102 -4.16 10.26 -13.39
CA GLY A 102 -4.22 9.01 -12.61
C GLY A 102 -3.29 7.92 -13.13
N ILE A 103 -2.24 8.31 -13.84
CA ILE A 103 -1.23 7.42 -14.41
C ILE A 103 0.11 7.62 -13.69
N SER A 104 0.67 6.52 -13.21
CA SER A 104 2.00 6.46 -12.59
C SER A 104 3.10 6.67 -13.61
N THR A 105 4.21 7.25 -13.17
CA THR A 105 5.33 7.62 -14.04
C THR A 105 6.64 7.00 -13.56
N PHE A 106 7.59 6.91 -14.49
CA PHE A 106 8.96 6.46 -14.23
C PHE A 106 9.96 7.52 -14.73
N ASN A 107 11.17 7.47 -14.18
CA ASN A 107 12.33 8.20 -14.66
C ASN A 107 13.44 7.20 -15.00
N VAL A 108 14.49 7.64 -15.68
CA VAL A 108 15.69 6.85 -15.98
C VAL A 108 16.86 7.51 -15.27
N ASN A 109 17.62 6.74 -14.48
CA ASN A 109 18.80 7.26 -13.79
C ASN A 109 19.99 7.45 -14.74
N ASP A 110 21.07 8.05 -14.23
CA ASP A 110 22.31 8.26 -14.99
C ASP A 110 22.97 6.94 -15.42
N GLY A 111 22.64 5.82 -14.75
CA GLY A 111 23.06 4.47 -15.11
C GLY A 111 22.24 3.81 -16.22
N GLY A 112 21.23 4.50 -16.76
CA GLY A 112 20.35 3.96 -17.82
C GLY A 112 19.27 3.01 -17.32
N GLU A 113 19.07 2.87 -16.02
CA GLU A 113 18.05 2.02 -15.41
C GLU A 113 16.76 2.79 -15.18
N MET A 114 15.63 2.14 -15.45
CA MET A 114 14.32 2.69 -15.12
C MET A 114 14.11 2.69 -13.60
N GLN A 115 13.55 3.76 -13.08
CA GLN A 115 13.18 3.92 -11.68
C GLN A 115 11.77 4.47 -11.55
N ILE A 116 11.08 4.08 -10.48
CA ILE A 116 9.77 4.63 -10.16
C ILE A 116 9.92 6.12 -9.79
N GLU A 117 9.27 7.01 -10.54
CA GLU A 117 9.23 8.45 -10.22
C GLU A 117 8.10 8.69 -9.22
N ARG A 118 6.88 8.24 -9.56
CA ARG A 118 5.74 8.28 -8.64
C ARG A 118 4.74 7.18 -8.97
N MET A 119 4.44 6.36 -7.97
CA MET A 119 3.43 5.32 -8.07
C MET A 119 2.13 5.76 -7.40
N ILE A 120 1.13 6.05 -8.23
CA ILE A 120 -0.21 6.47 -7.83
C ILE A 120 -1.26 5.42 -8.23
N THR A 121 -2.41 5.47 -7.58
CA THR A 121 -3.60 4.76 -8.02
C THR A 121 -4.27 5.56 -9.14
N MET A 122 -5.24 4.95 -9.82
CA MET A 122 -6.07 5.64 -10.80
C MET A 122 -7.16 6.51 -10.16
N TYR A 123 -7.16 6.69 -8.83
CA TYR A 123 -8.18 7.47 -8.12
C TYR A 123 -7.90 8.97 -8.24
N ARG A 124 -8.88 9.71 -8.75
CA ARG A 124 -8.81 11.14 -9.01
C ARG A 124 -9.98 11.91 -8.42
N THR A 125 -11.20 11.38 -8.56
CA THR A 125 -12.42 12.08 -8.19
C THR A 125 -13.21 11.32 -7.13
N ASN A 126 -13.82 12.06 -6.20
CA ASN A 126 -14.75 11.51 -5.24
C ASN A 126 -16.12 11.20 -5.89
N LYS A 127 -17.08 10.73 -5.07
CA LYS A 127 -18.46 10.43 -5.53
C LYS A 127 -19.21 11.64 -6.11
N TYR A 128 -18.83 12.85 -5.73
CA TYR A 128 -19.43 14.10 -6.20
C TYR A 128 -18.75 14.65 -7.47
N GLY A 129 -17.69 13.99 -7.96
CA GLY A 129 -16.93 14.42 -9.13
C GLY A 129 -15.82 15.42 -8.83
N ASP A 130 -15.63 15.80 -7.56
CA ASP A 130 -14.55 16.70 -7.17
C ASP A 130 -13.22 15.97 -7.05
N SER A 131 -12.12 16.67 -7.36
CA SER A 131 -10.76 16.14 -7.19
C SER A 131 -10.50 15.79 -5.73
N ASP A 132 -10.12 14.54 -5.47
CA ASP A 132 -9.86 14.02 -4.13
C ASP A 132 -8.57 13.20 -4.08
N PRO A 133 -7.53 13.66 -3.36
CA PRO A 133 -6.25 12.95 -3.26
C PRO A 133 -6.25 11.82 -2.22
N SER A 134 -7.35 11.58 -1.50
CA SER A 134 -7.39 10.68 -0.34
C SER A 134 -6.85 9.27 -0.61
N TYR A 135 -7.09 8.74 -1.82
CA TYR A 135 -6.60 7.42 -2.23
C TYR A 135 -5.60 7.46 -3.38
N LEU A 136 -5.04 8.64 -3.69
CA LEU A 136 -4.16 8.84 -4.84
C LEU A 136 -2.86 8.04 -4.73
N ASN A 137 -2.24 7.95 -3.54
CA ASN A 137 -0.95 7.26 -3.40
C ASN A 137 -1.15 5.78 -3.06
N VAL A 138 -0.41 4.89 -3.73
CA VAL A 138 -0.44 3.44 -3.44
C VAL A 138 -0.04 3.14 -1.99
N ASN A 139 0.87 3.93 -1.42
CA ASN A 139 1.26 3.86 -0.02
C ASN A 139 0.08 4.01 0.95
N THR A 140 -0.90 4.86 0.63
CA THR A 140 -2.10 5.02 1.47
C THR A 140 -2.88 3.72 1.54
N ILE A 141 -3.11 3.07 0.39
CA ILE A 141 -3.82 1.79 0.30
C ILE A 141 -3.06 0.69 1.04
N ALA A 142 -1.74 0.61 0.86
CA ALA A 142 -0.91 -0.37 1.54
C ALA A 142 -0.94 -0.17 3.07
N THR A 143 -0.88 1.09 3.52
CA THR A 143 -0.94 1.43 4.95
C THR A 143 -2.30 1.05 5.55
N LEU A 144 -3.40 1.42 4.90
CA LEU A 144 -4.75 1.07 5.37
C LEU A 144 -4.96 -0.45 5.44
N SER A 145 -4.46 -1.18 4.45
CA SER A 145 -4.48 -2.64 4.41
C SER A 145 -3.69 -3.23 5.58
N TYR A 146 -2.49 -2.71 5.86
CA TYR A 146 -1.69 -3.14 7.00
C TYR A 146 -2.38 -2.87 8.35
N LEU A 147 -3.01 -1.69 8.53
CA LEU A 147 -3.74 -1.36 9.75
C LEU A 147 -4.91 -2.33 9.97
N ARG A 148 -5.67 -2.62 8.92
CA ARG A 148 -6.79 -3.59 8.96
C ARG A 148 -6.29 -5.00 9.32
N TYR A 149 -5.25 -5.47 8.63
CA TYR A 149 -4.65 -6.79 8.86
C TYR A 149 -4.11 -6.95 10.29
N SER A 150 -3.33 -5.98 10.76
CA SER A 150 -2.69 -6.04 12.09
C SER A 150 -3.72 -5.98 13.23
N LEU A 151 -4.76 -5.17 13.09
CA LEU A 151 -5.90 -5.13 14.02
C LEU A 151 -6.58 -6.50 14.15
N ARG A 152 -6.98 -7.09 13.02
CA ARG A 152 -7.66 -8.38 12.98
C ARG A 152 -6.79 -9.49 13.57
N THR A 153 -5.52 -9.51 13.18
CA THR A 153 -4.54 -10.50 13.65
C THR A 153 -4.37 -10.41 15.17
N ARG A 154 -4.25 -9.19 15.71
CA ARG A 154 -4.10 -8.95 17.15
C ARG A 154 -5.28 -9.48 17.95
N ILE A 155 -6.50 -9.16 17.52
CA ILE A 155 -7.73 -9.62 18.21
C ILE A 155 -7.83 -11.15 18.16
N THR A 156 -7.60 -11.74 16.99
CA THR A 156 -7.72 -13.20 16.78
C THR A 156 -6.68 -13.98 17.59
N GLN A 157 -5.45 -13.48 17.67
CA GLN A 157 -4.37 -14.13 18.42
C GLN A 157 -4.52 -13.99 19.94
N LYS A 158 -4.98 -12.83 20.42
CA LYS A 158 -5.01 -12.53 21.86
C LYS A 158 -6.29 -13.02 22.54
N PHE A 159 -7.41 -13.03 21.83
CA PHE A 159 -8.71 -13.43 22.38
C PHE A 159 -9.34 -14.61 21.61
N PRO A 160 -8.64 -15.75 21.46
CA PRO A 160 -9.21 -16.91 20.78
C PRO A 160 -10.28 -17.57 21.67
N ASN A 161 -11.51 -17.70 21.19
CA ASN A 161 -12.62 -18.35 21.90
C ASN A 161 -12.99 -17.74 23.27
N TYR A 162 -12.80 -16.43 23.44
CA TYR A 162 -13.23 -15.73 24.66
C TYR A 162 -14.73 -15.44 24.61
N LYS A 163 -15.41 -15.58 25.75
CA LYS A 163 -16.79 -15.12 25.93
C LYS A 163 -16.78 -13.59 26.06
N LEU A 164 -17.72 -12.92 25.40
CA LEU A 164 -17.91 -11.48 25.55
C LEU A 164 -18.79 -11.21 26.77
N ALA A 165 -18.36 -10.32 27.66
CA ALA A 165 -19.16 -9.87 28.79
C ALA A 165 -19.12 -8.34 28.92
N SER A 166 -20.18 -7.76 29.48
CA SER A 166 -20.23 -6.31 29.73
C SER A 166 -19.23 -5.91 30.82
N ASP A 167 -18.73 -4.68 30.76
CA ASP A 167 -17.88 -4.13 31.81
C ASP A 167 -18.62 -4.19 33.18
N GLY A 168 -17.90 -4.62 34.22
CA GLY A 168 -18.47 -4.77 35.57
C GLY A 168 -19.23 -6.08 35.85
N THR A 169 -19.29 -7.01 34.88
CA THR A 169 -19.80 -8.37 35.16
C THR A 169 -18.87 -9.13 36.11
N ARG A 170 -19.45 -9.82 37.09
CA ARG A 170 -18.71 -10.74 37.96
C ARG A 170 -18.65 -12.11 37.28
N PHE A 171 -17.46 -12.54 36.90
CA PHE A 171 -17.21 -13.87 36.33
C PHE A 171 -16.34 -14.69 37.28
N ALA A 172 -16.54 -16.02 37.29
CA ALA A 172 -15.72 -16.92 38.09
C ALA A 172 -14.26 -16.89 37.61
N THR A 173 -13.32 -16.95 38.56
CA THR A 173 -11.87 -16.96 38.28
C THR A 173 -11.52 -18.11 37.32
N GLY A 174 -10.80 -17.81 36.23
CA GLY A 174 -10.35 -18.79 35.25
C GLY A 174 -11.23 -18.96 34.00
N GLN A 175 -12.37 -18.25 33.91
CA GLN A 175 -13.14 -18.20 32.66
C GLN A 175 -12.45 -17.29 31.63
N ALA A 176 -12.34 -17.75 30.39
CA ALA A 176 -11.89 -16.94 29.26
C ALA A 176 -12.98 -15.94 28.86
N VAL A 177 -13.04 -14.80 29.56
CA VAL A 177 -13.99 -13.71 29.34
C VAL A 177 -13.23 -12.44 28.98
N VAL A 178 -13.71 -11.71 27.97
CA VAL A 178 -13.19 -10.41 27.57
C VAL A 178 -14.30 -9.36 27.62
N THR A 179 -13.96 -8.17 28.10
CA THR A 179 -14.89 -7.04 28.20
C THR A 179 -14.52 -5.91 27.23
N PRO A 180 -15.46 -5.01 26.89
CA PRO A 180 -15.19 -3.88 26.00
C PRO A 180 -14.02 -3.01 26.45
N SER A 181 -13.86 -2.76 27.76
CA SER A 181 -12.72 -2.00 28.29
C SER A 181 -11.36 -2.67 28.03
N VAL A 182 -11.28 -3.99 28.17
CA VAL A 182 -10.05 -4.76 27.88
C VAL A 182 -9.70 -4.69 26.39
N ILE A 183 -10.70 -4.86 25.51
CA ILE A 183 -10.51 -4.73 24.06
C ILE A 183 -10.04 -3.31 23.74
N LYS A 184 -10.67 -2.27 24.30
CA LYS A 184 -10.28 -0.87 24.07
C LYS A 184 -8.83 -0.61 24.47
N THR A 185 -8.41 -1.06 25.66
CA THR A 185 -7.01 -0.95 26.10
C THR A 185 -6.06 -1.64 25.13
N GLU A 186 -6.46 -2.78 24.58
CA GLU A 186 -5.65 -3.50 23.59
C GLU A 186 -5.50 -2.73 22.28
N LEU A 187 -6.59 -2.11 21.81
CA LEU A 187 -6.56 -1.27 20.61
C LEU A 187 -5.68 -0.04 20.80
N LEU A 188 -5.70 0.57 21.98
CA LEU A 188 -4.80 1.68 22.33
C LEU A 188 -3.34 1.23 22.33
N ALA A 189 -3.04 0.07 22.90
CA ALA A 189 -1.69 -0.49 22.89
C ALA A 189 -1.19 -0.78 21.45
N LEU A 190 -2.07 -1.31 20.58
CA LEU A 190 -1.75 -1.51 19.16
C LEU A 190 -1.48 -0.18 18.44
N PHE A 191 -2.26 0.86 18.74
CA PHE A 191 -2.06 2.18 18.16
C PHE A 191 -0.70 2.79 18.58
N GLU A 192 -0.31 2.64 19.84
CA GLU A 192 1.02 3.03 20.30
C GLU A 192 2.14 2.25 19.59
N GLU A 193 1.94 0.95 19.34
CA GLU A 193 2.89 0.11 18.61
C GLU A 193 3.11 0.61 17.17
N TRP A 194 2.03 0.99 16.47
CA TRP A 194 2.12 1.63 15.16
C TRP A 194 2.90 2.95 15.22
N GLY A 195 2.64 3.79 16.23
CA GLY A 195 3.37 5.04 16.44
C GLY A 195 4.88 4.84 16.67
N LYS A 196 5.24 3.81 17.45
CA LYS A 196 6.63 3.42 17.73
C LYS A 196 7.33 2.90 16.46
N ARG A 197 6.67 2.06 15.67
CA ARG A 197 7.19 1.60 14.36
C ARG A 197 7.46 2.77 13.42
N ARG A 198 6.53 3.73 13.34
CA ARG A 198 6.68 4.91 12.46
C ARG A 198 7.84 5.82 12.86
N THR A 199 8.12 5.96 14.14
CA THR A 199 9.13 6.88 14.66
C THR A 199 10.54 6.27 14.68
N GLY A 200 10.70 4.97 14.37
CA GLY A 200 11.99 4.26 14.43
C GLY A 200 12.59 4.11 15.84
N ARG A 201 11.99 4.73 16.85
CA ARG A 201 12.37 4.64 18.26
C ARG A 201 11.71 3.41 18.90
N GLY A 202 12.29 2.22 18.72
CA GLY A 202 11.74 1.05 19.41
C GLY A 202 12.29 -0.34 19.13
N PHE A 203 13.33 -0.54 18.30
CA PHE A 203 13.82 -1.89 18.00
C PHE A 203 14.76 -2.51 19.05
N ARG A 204 14.72 -2.07 20.33
CA ARG A 204 15.74 -2.50 21.32
C ARG A 204 15.21 -2.96 22.69
N HIS A 205 13.94 -3.36 22.80
CA HIS A 205 13.40 -3.84 24.08
C HIS A 205 12.34 -4.94 24.00
N VAL A 206 12.63 -6.05 23.28
CA VAL A 206 11.88 -7.33 23.44
C VAL A 206 12.81 -8.56 23.34
N GLN A 207 14.04 -8.47 23.88
CA GLN A 207 14.95 -9.63 24.01
C GLN A 207 15.66 -9.73 25.37
N ARG A 208 15.07 -9.20 26.44
CA ARG A 208 15.57 -9.47 27.81
C ARG A 208 14.44 -9.97 28.69
N GLY A 209 14.27 -11.29 28.68
CA GLY A 209 13.31 -11.99 29.52
C GLY A 209 13.44 -13.52 29.44
N ALA A 210 14.65 -14.02 29.19
CA ALA A 210 14.96 -15.45 29.27
C ALA A 210 16.39 -15.62 29.81
N VAL A 211 16.56 -15.35 31.10
CA VAL A 211 17.64 -15.95 31.89
C VAL A 211 16.96 -16.49 33.15
N CYS A 212 16.65 -17.78 33.11
CA CYS A 212 16.23 -18.57 34.25
C CYS A 212 17.48 -18.77 35.13
N GLY A 213 17.32 -18.53 36.43
CA GLY A 213 18.37 -18.75 37.40
C GLY A 213 18.65 -20.24 37.60
N THR A 214 19.93 -20.56 37.66
CA THR A 214 20.55 -21.62 38.47
C THR A 214 21.86 -21.08 38.97
#